data_AF-A0A4Q5QDR9-F1
#
_entry.id   AF-A0A4Q5QDR9-F1
#
_cell.length_a   1.000
_cell.length_b   1.000
_cell.length_c   1.000
_cell.angle_alpha   90.00
_cell.angle_beta   90.00
_cell.angle_gamma   90.00
#
_symmetry.space_group_name_H-M   'P 1'
#
loop_
_entity.id
_entity.type
_entity.pdbx_description
1 polymer ?
#
loop_
_entity_poly.entity_id
_entity_poly.type
_entity_poly.pdbx_seq_one_letter_code
_entity_poly.pdbx_strand_id
1 'polypeptide(L)' 'MSLQIIQDSEGKTAGIFIPISEWEKLKKQHKDLEVLEYEEPDKEQILQEFKEALLELKQIEQGKLKSRPVKHLLDEL' A
#
# COMPACT_ATOMS: atom_id res chain seq x y z
N MET A 1 -13.15 -22.35 -12.65
CA MET A 1 -12.64 -21.56 -11.51
C MET A 1 -11.96 -22.53 -10.56
N SER A 2 -10.64 -22.42 -10.40
CA SER A 2 -9.84 -23.24 -9.47
C SER A 2 -9.25 -22.34 -8.40
N LEU A 3 -9.97 -22.19 -7.29
CA LEU A 3 -9.47 -21.46 -6.13
C LEU A 3 -8.33 -22.25 -5.49
N GLN A 4 -7.21 -21.58 -5.21
CA GLN A 4 -6.11 -22.18 -4.45
C GLN A 4 -6.02 -21.49 -3.10
N ILE A 5 -5.94 -22.29 -2.04
CA ILE A 5 -5.80 -21.78 -0.68
C ILE A 5 -4.31 -21.68 -0.38
N ILE A 6 -3.88 -20.50 0.07
CA ILE A 6 -2.53 -20.26 0.56
C ILE A 6 -2.58 -20.38 2.07
N GLN A 7 -1.70 -21.22 2.63
CA GLN A 7 -1.57 -21.40 4.07
C GLN A 7 -0.33 -20.66 4.58
N ASP A 8 -0.37 -20.19 5.82
CA ASP A 8 0.80 -19.68 6.53
C ASP A 8 1.74 -20.82 6.99
N SER A 9 2.83 -20.46 7.66
CA SER A 9 3.79 -21.41 8.24
C SER A 9 3.21 -22.32 9.32
N GLU A 10 2.04 -21.98 9.89
CA GLU A 10 1.32 -22.77 10.89
C GLU A 10 0.23 -23.65 10.25
N GLY A 11 0.10 -23.63 8.92
CA GLY A 11 -0.93 -24.38 8.18
C GLY A 11 -2.32 -23.74 8.23
N LYS A 12 -2.45 -22.51 8.73
CA LYS A 12 -3.72 -21.78 8.77
C LYS A 12 -3.93 -21.05 7.44
N THR A 13 -5.18 -20.93 7.01
CA THR A 13 -5.52 -20.19 5.79
C THR A 13 -5.09 -18.73 5.91
N ALA A 14 -4.10 -18.34 5.11
CA ALA A 14 -3.56 -16.98 5.06
C ALA A 14 -4.15 -16.19 3.89
N GLY A 15 -4.55 -16.88 2.82
CA GLY A 15 -5.11 -16.22 1.64
C GLY A 15 -5.69 -17.18 0.63
N ILE A 16 -6.25 -16.61 -0.43
CA ILE A 16 -6.78 -17.35 -1.57
C ILE A 16 -6.20 -16.72 -2.84
N PHE A 17 -5.72 -17.55 -3.74
CA PHE A 17 -5.31 -17.11 -5.06
C PHE A 17 -6.49 -17.20 -6.03
N ILE A 18 -6.84 -16.06 -6.63
CA ILE A 18 -7.85 -15.93 -7.68
C ILE A 18 -7.13 -15.38 -8.93
N PRO A 19 -7.18 -16.08 -10.08
CA PRO A 19 -6.64 -15.52 -11.31
C PRO A 19 -7.31 -14.19 -11.67
N ILE A 20 -6.55 -13.25 -12.24
CA ILE A 20 -7.05 -11.89 -12.52
C ILE A 20 -8.29 -11.89 -13.43
N SER A 21 -8.35 -12.79 -14.41
CA SER A 21 -9.51 -12.96 -15.31
C SER A 21 -10.79 -13.37 -14.59
N GLU A 22 -10.67 -14.05 -13.46
CA GLU A 22 -11.78 -14.46 -12.61
C GLU A 22 -12.14 -13.35 -11.63
N TRP A 23 -11.14 -12.67 -11.07
CA TRP A 23 -11.34 -11.49 -10.23
C TRP A 23 -12.11 -10.40 -10.96
N GLU A 24 -11.74 -10.08 -12.20
CA GLU A 24 -12.44 -9.09 -13.03
C GLU A 24 -13.91 -9.47 -13.30
N LYS A 25 -14.22 -10.75 -13.47
CA LYS A 25 -15.61 -11.22 -13.62
C LYS A 25 -16.39 -11.02 -12.34
N LEU A 26 -15.79 -11.31 -11.19
CA LEU A 26 -16.41 -11.09 -9.88
C LEU A 26 -16.70 -9.60 -9.63
N LYS A 27 -15.76 -8.70 -9.96
CA LYS A 27 -15.98 -7.24 -9.86
C LYS A 27 -17.17 -6.76 -10.68
N LYS A 28 -17.34 -7.29 -11.89
CA LYS A 28 -18.50 -6.95 -12.75
C LYS A 28 -19.84 -7.37 -12.13
N GLN A 29 -19.84 -8.43 -11.33
CA GLN A 29 -21.03 -8.94 -10.66
C GLN A 29 -21.29 -8.26 -9.31
N HIS A 30 -20.22 -7.86 -8.62
CA HIS A 30 -20.23 -7.31 -7.27
C HIS A 30 -19.44 -6.00 -7.23
N LYS A 31 -20.14 -4.88 -7.48
CA LYS A 31 -19.55 -3.53 -7.52
C LYS A 31 -19.03 -3.07 -6.16
N ASP A 32 -19.54 -3.65 -5.08
CA ASP A 32 -19.09 -3.42 -3.71
C ASP A 32 -17.65 -3.88 -3.46
N LEU A 33 -17.12 -4.79 -4.30
CA LEU A 33 -15.72 -5.22 -4.22
C LEU A 33 -14.73 -4.14 -4.66
N GLU A 34 -15.16 -3.14 -5.44
CA GLU A 34 -14.28 -2.04 -5.89
C GLU A 34 -13.75 -1.24 -4.68
N VAL A 35 -14.53 -1.12 -3.61
CA VAL A 35 -14.14 -0.39 -2.38
C VAL A 35 -13.04 -1.11 -1.59
N LEU A 36 -12.82 -2.40 -1.85
CA LEU A 36 -11.80 -3.20 -1.19
C LEU A 36 -10.45 -3.14 -1.91
N GLU A 37 -10.40 -2.59 -3.12
CA GLU A 37 -9.14 -2.39 -3.83
C GLU A 37 -8.40 -1.19 -3.24
N TYR A 38 -7.09 -1.34 -3.06
CA TYR A 38 -6.23 -0.21 -2.75
C TYR A 38 -6.22 0.73 -3.96
N GLU A 39 -6.79 1.92 -3.81
CA GLU A 39 -6.66 2.97 -4.80
C GLU A 39 -5.22 3.48 -4.75
N GLU A 40 -4.46 3.33 -5.84
CA GLU A 40 -3.16 3.97 -5.97
C GLU A 40 -3.34 5.47 -5.74
N PRO A 41 -2.57 6.09 -4.83
CA PRO A 41 -2.70 7.51 -4.55
C PRO A 41 -2.48 8.31 -5.83
N ASP A 42 -3.32 9.32 -6.04
CA ASP A 42 -3.21 10.15 -7.24
C ASP A 42 -1.85 10.86 -7.27
N LYS A 43 -1.36 11.19 -8.47
CA LYS A 43 -0.06 11.87 -8.65
C LYS A 43 0.00 13.18 -7.88
N GLU A 44 -1.12 13.88 -7.75
CA GLU A 44 -1.22 15.10 -6.96
C GLU A 44 -1.02 14.83 -5.47
N GLN A 45 -1.56 13.73 -4.97
CA GLN A 45 -1.44 13.28 -3.59
C GLN A 45 -0.01 12.88 -3.26
N ILE A 46 0.63 12.09 -4.14
CA ILE A 46 2.06 11.73 -4.03
C ILE A 46 2.94 12.98 -4.03
N LEU A 47 2.65 13.94 -4.90
CA LEU A 47 3.43 15.17 -5.00
C LEU A 47 3.26 16.06 -3.76
N GLN A 48 2.09 16.05 -3.14
CA GLN A 48 1.81 16.74 -1.90
C GLN A 48 2.55 16.09 -0.72
N GLU A 49 2.46 14.77 -0.58
CA GLU A 49 3.21 13.99 0.44
C GLU A 49 4.72 14.21 0.31
N PHE A 50 5.24 14.24 -0.91
CA PHE A 50 6.66 14.50 -1.16
C PHE A 50 7.08 15.93 -0.76
N LYS A 51 6.23 16.94 -1.03
CA LYS A 51 6.50 18.33 -0.59
C LYS A 51 6.51 18.42 0.93
N GLU A 52 5.60 17.73 1.61
CA GLU A 52 5.53 17.70 3.07
C GLU A 52 6.79 17.05 3.66
N ALA A 53 7.22 15.91 3.12
CA ALA A 53 8.47 15.27 3.50
C ALA A 53 9.70 16.19 3.31
N LEU A 54 9.77 16.95 2.22
CA LEU A 54 10.85 17.93 2.00
C LEU A 54 10.83 19.10 3.00
N LEU A 55 9.64 19.54 3.44
CA LEU A 55 9.51 20.57 4.45
C LEU A 55 9.96 20.06 5.82
N GLU A 56 9.62 18.83 6.17
CA GLU A 56 10.08 18.17 7.40
C GLU A 56 11.60 18.03 7.42
N LEU A 57 12.20 17.57 6.31
CA LEU A 57 13.66 17.48 6.17
C LEU A 57 14.36 18.83 6.36
N LYS A 58 13.83 19.91 5.76
CA LYS A 58 14.37 21.26 5.96
C LYS A 58 14.29 21.72 7.41
N GLN A 59 13.25 21.35 8.15
CA GLN A 59 13.12 21.70 9.58
C GLN A 59 14.08 20.91 10.47
N ILE A 60 14.39 19.66 10.09
CA ILE A 60 15.42 18.83 10.73
C ILE A 60 16.81 19.43 10.46
N GLU A 61 17.12 19.81 9.21
CA GLU A 61 18.38 20.45 8.83
C GLU A 61 18.60 21.79 9.54
N GLN A 62 17.52 22.56 9.75
CA GLN A 62 17.56 23.83 10.50
C GLN A 62 17.66 23.64 12.03
N GLY A 63 17.80 22.40 12.51
CA GLY A 63 18.06 22.08 13.92
C GLY A 63 16.88 22.28 14.86
N LYS A 64 15.66 22.42 14.33
CA LYS A 64 14.44 22.66 15.14
C LYS A 64 13.75 21.38 15.61
N LEU A 65 14.07 20.21 15.04
CA LEU A 65 13.48 18.91 15.41
C LEU A 65 14.55 17.81 15.54
N LYS A 66 14.42 16.95 16.56
CA LYS A 66 15.27 15.77 16.74
C LYS A 66 14.95 14.75 15.63
N SER A 67 15.89 14.57 14.71
CA SER A 67 15.86 13.60 13.61
C SER A 67 15.45 12.20 14.10
N ARG A 68 14.40 11.63 13.50
CA ARG A 68 14.39 10.19 13.25
C ARG A 68 15.35 9.93 12.08
N PRO A 69 16.16 8.86 12.11
CA PRO A 69 17.17 8.64 11.07
C PRO A 69 16.47 8.48 9.72
N VAL A 70 16.89 9.27 8.72
CA VAL A 70 16.41 9.20 7.33
C VAL A 70 16.51 7.78 6.75
N LYS A 71 17.38 6.93 7.32
CA LYS A 71 17.49 5.50 6.99
C LYS A 71 16.16 4.74 7.14
N HIS A 72 15.34 5.08 8.14
CA HIS A 72 14.05 4.41 8.34
C HIS A 72 12.99 4.77 7.28
N LEU A 73 13.11 5.93 6.61
CA LEU A 73 12.16 6.34 5.58
C LEU A 73 12.38 5.60 4.26
N LEU A 74 13.60 5.09 4.02
CA LEU A 74 13.95 4.33 2.82
C LEU A 74 13.69 2.83 2.97
N ASP A 75 13.64 2.33 4.21
CA ASP A 75 13.39 0.92 4.49
C ASP A 75 11.88 0.56 4.41
N GLU A 76 10.99 1.55 4.30
CA GLU A 76 9.53 1.37 4.20
C GLU A 76 8.97 1.54 2.77
N LEU A 77 9.82 1.78 1.77
CA LEU A 77 9.50 1.83 0.32
C LEU A 77 9.89 0.54 -0.39
#